data_AF-A0A7J3M5P0-F1
#
_entry.id   AF-A0A7J3M5P0-F1
#
_cell.length_a   1.000
_cell.length_b   1.000
_cell.length_c   1.000
_cell.angle_alpha   90.00
_cell.angle_beta   90.00
_cell.angle_gamma   90.00
#
_symmetry.space_group_name_H-M   'P 1'
#
loop_
_entity.id
_entity.type
_entity.pdbx_description
1 polymer ?
#
loop_
_entity_poly.entity_id
_entity_poly.type
_entity_poly.pdbx_seq_one_letter_code
_entity_poly.pdbx_strand_id
1 'polypeptide(L)'
;IFLASTLYFDKKMGGLVALSDKRFFNPEEVVAPFGYVPSWFLTERFKILEPWDNYIGKYINLFLNAEDESFVDDFFRMERWIHDGVNVAPGAYVRYNQELYQNNALAEGKLYIKGKRVDPKRITMPTAAIVGLRDHLAPPDCTLKFLDCIGSEDKAVFKADVGHVGLVVSRRGMALWDDVAKWLSQRSGELKKTKEI
;
A
#
# COMPACT_ATOMS: atom_id res chain seq x y z
N ILE A 1 -10.75 -9.41 6.49
CA ILE A 1 -9.95 -8.65 5.50
C ILE A 1 -8.93 -7.80 6.24
N PHE A 2 -7.69 -7.76 5.77
CA PHE A 2 -6.70 -6.78 6.23
C PHE A 2 -6.53 -5.68 5.18
N LEU A 3 -6.50 -4.42 5.64
CA LEU A 3 -6.36 -3.24 4.80
C LEU A 3 -5.13 -2.45 5.23
N ALA A 4 -4.15 -2.31 4.33
CA ALA A 4 -2.98 -1.44 4.48
C ALA A 4 -2.76 -0.63 3.19
N SER A 5 -3.86 -0.15 2.60
CA SER A 5 -3.88 0.37 1.24
C SER A 5 -4.77 1.60 1.11
N THR A 6 -4.35 2.54 0.26
CA THR A 6 -5.15 3.69 -0.16
C THR A 6 -6.39 3.19 -0.91
N LEU A 7 -7.57 3.27 -0.29
CA LEU A 7 -8.84 2.90 -0.93
C LEU A 7 -9.88 4.03 -0.89
N TYR A 8 -9.53 5.13 -0.22
CA TYR A 8 -10.23 6.40 -0.27
C TYR A 8 -9.29 7.47 -0.79
N PHE A 9 -9.66 8.12 -1.89
CA PHE A 9 -8.80 9.00 -2.67
C PHE A 9 -9.36 10.43 -2.72
N ASP A 10 -9.18 11.16 -1.63
CA ASP A 10 -9.46 12.61 -1.58
C ASP A 10 -8.19 13.37 -1.99
N LYS A 11 -8.36 14.43 -2.79
CA LYS A 11 -7.29 15.27 -3.35
C LYS A 11 -6.41 15.93 -2.28
N LYS A 12 -6.89 16.00 -1.03
CA LYS A 12 -6.15 16.59 0.10
C LYS A 12 -5.18 15.63 0.79
N MET A 13 -5.18 14.35 0.43
CA MET A 13 -4.62 13.30 1.30
C MET A 13 -3.14 12.95 1.02
N GLY A 14 -2.47 13.67 0.11
CA GLY A 14 -1.04 13.48 -0.16
C GLY A 14 -0.69 12.18 -0.90
N GLY A 15 0.57 11.77 -0.80
CA GLY A 15 1.07 10.51 -1.36
C GLY A 15 0.92 10.38 -2.87
N LEU A 16 0.72 9.15 -3.35
CA LEU A 16 0.48 8.87 -4.77
C LEU A 16 -0.79 9.51 -5.32
N VAL A 17 -1.77 9.84 -4.46
CA VAL A 17 -3.00 10.53 -4.88
C VAL A 17 -2.65 11.92 -5.42
N ALA A 18 -1.80 12.65 -4.69
CA ALA A 18 -1.33 13.97 -5.12
C ALA A 18 -0.48 13.87 -6.40
N LEU A 19 0.42 12.88 -6.50
CA LEU A 19 1.23 12.64 -7.70
C LEU A 19 0.44 12.14 -8.91
N SER A 20 -0.84 11.81 -8.74
CA SER A 20 -1.71 11.32 -9.81
C SER A 20 -2.81 12.34 -10.16
N ASP A 21 -2.72 13.58 -9.67
CA ASP A 21 -3.72 14.61 -9.93
C ASP A 21 -3.85 14.90 -11.43
N LYS A 22 -5.08 14.78 -11.96
CA LYS A 22 -5.40 14.97 -13.37
C LYS A 22 -5.05 16.34 -13.95
N ARG A 23 -4.82 17.35 -13.10
CA ARG A 23 -4.36 18.68 -13.54
C ARG A 23 -2.95 18.66 -14.11
N PHE A 24 -2.12 17.71 -13.68
CA PHE A 24 -0.69 17.68 -14.00
C PHE A 24 -0.21 16.30 -14.46
N PHE A 25 -1.05 15.27 -14.38
CA PHE A 25 -0.67 13.90 -14.69
C PHE A 25 -1.74 13.18 -15.53
N ASN A 26 -1.37 12.78 -16.74
CA ASN A 26 -2.15 11.91 -17.60
C ASN A 26 -1.49 10.51 -17.66
N PRO A 27 -2.12 9.46 -17.12
CA PRO A 27 -1.53 8.11 -17.14
C PRO A 27 -1.39 7.53 -18.56
N GLU A 28 -2.11 8.06 -19.56
CA GLU A 28 -1.97 7.61 -20.95
C GLU A 28 -0.60 7.99 -21.55
N GLU A 29 -0.03 9.12 -21.12
CA GLU A 29 1.29 9.58 -21.57
C GLU A 29 2.42 8.66 -21.11
N VAL A 30 2.21 7.92 -20.01
CA VAL A 30 3.18 6.93 -19.50
C VAL A 30 3.16 5.66 -20.36
N VAL A 31 1.99 5.21 -20.80
CA VAL A 31 1.85 3.93 -21.52
C VAL A 31 2.11 4.05 -23.01
N ALA A 32 1.87 5.24 -23.60
CA ALA A 32 2.01 5.47 -25.04
C ALA A 32 3.39 5.09 -25.63
N PRO A 33 4.53 5.35 -24.96
CA PRO A 33 5.85 5.05 -25.53
C PRO A 33 6.23 3.57 -25.49
N PHE A 34 5.73 2.82 -24.49
CA PHE A 34 6.23 1.48 -24.17
C PHE A 34 5.21 0.36 -24.46
N GLY A 35 3.91 0.67 -24.55
CA GLY A 35 2.84 -0.33 -24.62
C GLY A 35 2.59 -1.09 -23.31
N TYR A 36 3.28 -0.70 -22.24
CA TYR A 36 3.12 -1.17 -20.85
C TYR A 36 3.66 -0.09 -19.91
N VAL A 37 3.52 -0.28 -18.60
CA VAL A 37 4.20 0.59 -17.62
C VAL A 37 5.46 -0.11 -17.13
N PRO A 38 6.66 0.45 -17.40
CA PRO A 38 7.90 -0.14 -16.91
C PRO A 38 7.97 -0.17 -15.39
N SER A 39 8.53 -1.24 -14.82
CA SER A 39 8.70 -1.37 -13.37
C SER A 39 9.51 -0.23 -12.75
N TRP A 40 10.61 0.16 -13.41
CA TRP A 40 11.47 1.26 -12.96
C TRP A 40 10.71 2.57 -12.79
N PHE A 41 9.72 2.85 -13.64
CA PHE A 41 8.93 4.08 -13.53
C PHE A 41 8.09 4.08 -12.25
N LEU A 42 7.51 2.93 -11.88
CA LEU A 42 6.78 2.79 -10.62
C LEU A 42 7.73 2.91 -9.43
N THR A 43 8.90 2.28 -9.47
CA THR A 43 9.94 2.41 -8.44
C THR A 43 10.31 3.87 -8.20
N GLU A 44 10.56 4.65 -9.26
CA GLU A 44 10.87 6.07 -9.14
C GLU A 44 9.70 6.89 -8.56
N ARG A 45 8.45 6.57 -8.94
CA ARG A 45 7.25 7.19 -8.34
C ARG A 45 7.10 6.90 -6.85
N PHE A 46 7.48 5.72 -6.38
CA PHE A 46 7.46 5.42 -4.95
C PHE A 46 8.58 6.15 -4.21
N LYS A 47 9.80 6.17 -4.78
CA LYS A 47 10.96 6.82 -4.17
C LYS A 47 10.77 8.32 -3.97
N ILE A 48 10.10 9.01 -4.90
CA ILE A 48 9.88 10.46 -4.83
C ILE A 48 8.92 10.89 -3.70
N LEU A 49 8.21 9.95 -3.06
CA LEU A 49 7.37 10.25 -1.90
C LEU A 49 8.20 10.64 -0.67
N GLU A 50 9.38 10.04 -0.52
CA GLU A 50 10.36 10.34 0.53
C GLU A 50 11.75 10.49 -0.12
N PRO A 51 12.01 11.58 -0.85
CA PRO A 51 13.19 11.68 -1.71
C PRO A 51 14.48 11.74 -0.89
N TRP A 52 14.45 12.39 0.28
CA TRP A 52 15.63 12.41 1.15
C TRP A 52 16.02 10.99 1.57
N ASP A 53 15.09 10.24 2.16
CA ASP A 53 15.38 8.90 2.69
C ASP A 53 15.72 7.91 1.57
N ASN A 54 15.02 7.97 0.43
CA ASN A 54 15.17 7.00 -0.65
C ASN A 54 16.38 7.25 -1.57
N TYR A 55 16.89 8.49 -1.68
CA TYR A 55 18.03 8.81 -2.56
C TYR A 55 19.33 9.13 -1.81
N ILE A 56 19.25 9.63 -0.57
CA ILE A 56 20.42 10.13 0.17
C ILE A 56 20.55 9.45 1.52
N GLY A 57 19.51 9.57 2.36
CA GLY A 57 19.51 9.14 3.75
C GLY A 57 19.88 7.67 3.93
N LYS A 58 19.33 6.78 3.08
CA LYS A 58 19.63 5.35 3.14
C LYS A 58 21.11 5.01 2.90
N TYR A 59 21.81 5.74 2.03
CA TYR A 59 23.23 5.49 1.73
C TYR A 59 24.14 6.04 2.83
N ILE A 60 23.76 7.17 3.44
CA ILE A 60 24.42 7.66 4.65
C ILE A 60 24.26 6.62 5.77
N ASN A 61 23.06 6.11 5.97
CA ASN A 61 22.80 5.08 6.97
C ASN A 61 23.57 3.79 6.71
N LEU A 62 23.70 3.38 5.44
CA LEU A 62 24.57 2.27 5.05
C LEU A 62 26.03 2.52 5.42
N PHE A 63 26.57 3.69 5.09
CA PHE A 63 27.95 4.03 5.41
C PHE A 63 28.21 4.01 6.92
N LEU A 64 27.27 4.54 7.72
CA LEU A 64 27.40 4.58 9.18
C LEU A 64 27.30 3.20 9.85
N ASN A 65 26.69 2.21 9.20
CA ASN A 65 26.50 0.86 9.74
C ASN A 65 27.26 -0.19 8.91
N ALA A 66 28.28 0.20 8.14
CA ALA A 66 28.96 -0.68 7.20
C ALA A 66 29.71 -1.86 7.86
N GLU A 67 30.02 -1.75 9.15
CA GLU A 67 30.67 -2.81 9.94
C GLU A 67 29.66 -3.84 10.51
N ASP A 68 28.35 -3.56 10.46
CA ASP A 68 27.31 -4.51 10.86
C ASP A 68 26.90 -5.35 9.65
N GLU A 69 27.49 -6.54 9.53
CA GLU A 69 27.20 -7.47 8.42
C GLU A 69 25.70 -7.79 8.28
N SER A 70 24.98 -7.87 9.40
CA SER A 70 23.54 -8.17 9.38
C SER A 70 22.73 -7.01 8.81
N PHE A 71 23.08 -5.78 9.18
CA PHE A 71 22.48 -4.58 8.61
C PHE A 71 22.76 -4.48 7.11
N VAL A 72 24.01 -4.73 6.70
CA VAL A 72 24.42 -4.64 5.29
C VAL A 72 23.66 -5.66 4.42
N ASP A 73 23.51 -6.90 4.89
CA ASP A 73 22.73 -7.92 4.17
C ASP A 73 21.25 -7.54 4.04
N ASP A 74 20.62 -7.07 5.13
CA ASP A 74 19.25 -6.58 5.10
C ASP A 74 19.07 -5.37 4.17
N PHE A 75 20.03 -4.46 4.13
CA PHE A 75 20.04 -3.34 3.18
C PHE A 75 20.01 -3.84 1.74
N PHE A 76 20.89 -4.78 1.37
CA PHE A 76 20.94 -5.31 0.00
C PHE A 76 19.70 -6.15 -0.35
N ARG A 77 19.11 -6.87 0.61
CA ARG A 77 17.81 -7.54 0.42
C ARG A 77 16.71 -6.55 0.08
N MET A 78 16.65 -5.43 0.82
CA MET A 78 15.69 -4.36 0.57
C MET A 78 15.93 -3.69 -0.78
N GLU A 79 17.18 -3.36 -1.13
CA GLU A 79 17.50 -2.77 -2.44
C GLU A 79 17.14 -3.72 -3.58
N ARG A 80 17.44 -5.02 -3.45
CA ARG A 80 17.02 -6.01 -4.44
C ARG A 80 15.51 -6.04 -4.59
N TRP A 81 14.76 -6.11 -3.49
CA TRP A 81 13.30 -6.12 -3.53
C TRP A 81 12.71 -4.87 -4.21
N ILE A 82 13.26 -3.68 -3.94
CA ILE A 82 12.82 -2.41 -4.55
C ILE A 82 13.04 -2.39 -6.08
N HIS A 83 14.12 -3.01 -6.56
CA HIS A 83 14.49 -2.98 -7.98
C HIS A 83 14.01 -4.22 -8.76
N ASP A 84 13.53 -5.27 -8.09
CA ASP A 84 12.96 -6.49 -8.70
C ASP A 84 11.46 -6.34 -9.02
N GLY A 85 11.10 -5.19 -9.62
CA GLY A 85 9.73 -4.85 -9.95
C GLY A 85 9.27 -5.47 -11.27
N VAL A 86 7.95 -5.68 -11.41
CA VAL A 86 7.32 -6.22 -12.64
C VAL A 86 6.64 -5.12 -13.47
N ASN A 87 6.65 -5.30 -14.78
CA ASN A 87 5.93 -4.42 -15.70
C ASN A 87 4.42 -4.56 -15.50
N VAL A 88 3.68 -3.46 -15.63
CA VAL A 88 2.23 -3.43 -15.43
C VAL A 88 1.49 -3.25 -16.75
N ALA A 89 0.38 -3.98 -16.90
CA ALA A 89 -0.49 -3.88 -18.06
C ALA A 89 -1.05 -2.45 -18.22
N PRO A 90 -1.01 -1.85 -19.43
CA PRO A 90 -1.30 -0.44 -19.63
C PRO A 90 -2.74 -0.07 -19.25
N GLY A 91 -3.71 -0.88 -19.68
CA GLY A 91 -5.12 -0.65 -19.38
C GLY A 91 -5.44 -0.73 -17.89
N ALA A 92 -4.76 -1.61 -17.14
CA ALA A 92 -4.93 -1.70 -15.70
C ALA A 92 -4.39 -0.44 -15.00
N TYR A 93 -3.22 0.04 -15.41
CA TYR A 93 -2.61 1.24 -14.85
C TYR A 93 -3.42 2.51 -15.12
N VAL A 94 -3.79 2.75 -16.39
CA VAL A 94 -4.57 3.93 -16.80
C VAL A 94 -5.89 3.96 -16.02
N ARG A 95 -6.59 2.83 -16.02
CA ARG A 95 -7.86 2.69 -15.32
C ARG A 95 -7.73 2.89 -13.81
N TYR A 96 -6.71 2.33 -13.19
CA TYR A 96 -6.46 2.52 -11.75
C TYR A 96 -6.25 4.01 -11.42
N ASN A 97 -5.42 4.72 -12.19
CA ASN A 97 -5.17 6.14 -11.93
C ASN A 97 -6.42 6.99 -12.15
N GLN A 98 -7.11 6.81 -13.28
CA GLN A 98 -8.30 7.60 -13.61
C GLN A 98 -9.47 7.29 -12.68
N GLU A 99 -9.82 6.03 -12.50
CA GLU A 99 -11.02 5.67 -11.74
C GLU A 99 -10.79 5.79 -10.22
N LEU A 100 -9.60 5.43 -9.72
CA LEU A 100 -9.34 5.41 -8.28
C LEU A 100 -8.65 6.70 -7.82
N TYR A 101 -7.41 6.97 -8.22
CA TYR A 101 -6.67 8.15 -7.73
C TYR A 101 -7.36 9.47 -8.10
N GLN A 102 -7.87 9.61 -9.32
CA GLN A 102 -8.39 10.90 -9.82
C GLN A 102 -9.87 11.11 -9.53
N ASN A 103 -10.67 10.04 -9.50
CA ASN A 103 -12.14 10.12 -9.43
C ASN A 103 -12.75 9.39 -8.21
N ASN A 104 -11.93 8.75 -7.35
CA ASN A 104 -12.38 8.09 -6.13
C ASN A 104 -13.56 7.11 -6.35
N ALA A 105 -13.65 6.50 -7.53
CA ALA A 105 -14.85 5.81 -8.00
C ALA A 105 -15.20 4.58 -7.14
N LEU A 106 -14.22 3.95 -6.48
CA LEU A 106 -14.48 2.85 -5.56
C LEU A 106 -15.25 3.33 -4.33
N ALA A 107 -14.73 4.31 -3.60
CA ALA A 107 -15.35 4.80 -2.36
C ALA A 107 -16.70 5.47 -2.61
N GLU A 108 -16.88 6.12 -3.77
CA GLU A 108 -18.15 6.73 -4.17
C GLU A 108 -19.15 5.72 -4.78
N GLY A 109 -18.76 4.45 -4.91
CA GLY A 109 -19.59 3.41 -5.51
C GLY A 109 -19.92 3.69 -6.98
N LYS A 110 -19.02 4.33 -7.73
CA LYS A 110 -19.14 4.62 -9.16
C LYS A 110 -18.30 3.68 -10.04
N LEU A 111 -17.51 2.81 -9.43
CA LEU A 111 -16.66 1.84 -10.11
C LEU A 111 -17.48 0.69 -10.74
N TYR A 112 -17.18 0.30 -11.98
CA TYR A 112 -17.80 -0.85 -12.66
C TYR A 112 -16.75 -1.87 -13.10
N ILE A 113 -16.88 -3.13 -12.72
CA ILE A 113 -15.99 -4.21 -13.17
C ILE A 113 -16.80 -5.24 -13.94
N LYS A 114 -16.42 -5.52 -15.20
CA LYS A 114 -17.14 -6.46 -16.09
C LYS A 114 -18.66 -6.18 -16.13
N GLY A 115 -19.03 -4.91 -16.26
CA GLY A 115 -20.43 -4.46 -16.31
C GLY A 115 -21.17 -4.45 -14.97
N LYS A 116 -20.54 -4.86 -13.87
CA LYS A 116 -21.15 -4.86 -12.53
C LYS A 116 -20.66 -3.67 -11.72
N ARG A 117 -21.60 -2.89 -11.18
CA ARG A 117 -21.30 -1.81 -10.23
C ARG A 117 -20.69 -2.42 -8.96
N VAL A 118 -19.57 -1.86 -8.52
CA VAL A 118 -18.92 -2.21 -7.26
C VAL A 118 -19.55 -1.37 -6.16
N ASP A 119 -20.03 -2.04 -5.11
CA ASP A 119 -20.60 -1.42 -3.93
C ASP A 119 -19.79 -1.82 -2.69
N PRO A 120 -18.96 -0.92 -2.12
CA PRO A 120 -18.19 -1.19 -0.92
C PRO A 120 -19.05 -1.62 0.28
N LYS A 121 -20.33 -1.23 0.34
CA LYS A 121 -21.24 -1.65 1.43
C LYS A 121 -21.49 -3.15 1.46
N ARG A 122 -21.21 -3.87 0.36
CA ARG A 122 -21.31 -5.34 0.32
C ARG A 122 -20.14 -6.05 1.02
N ILE A 123 -19.12 -5.32 1.46
CA ILE A 123 -18.03 -5.84 2.28
C ILE A 123 -18.53 -5.86 3.73
N THR A 124 -19.13 -6.99 4.14
CA THR A 124 -19.76 -7.17 5.47
C THR A 124 -18.97 -8.09 6.41
N MET A 125 -17.86 -8.66 5.95
CA MET A 125 -16.98 -9.51 6.75
C MET A 125 -16.07 -8.70 7.67
N PRO A 126 -15.60 -9.28 8.80
CA PRO A 126 -14.64 -8.63 9.69
C PRO A 126 -13.45 -8.02 8.95
N THR A 127 -13.16 -6.77 9.24
CA THR A 127 -12.14 -5.99 8.51
C THR A 127 -11.24 -5.22 9.47
N ALA A 128 -9.92 -5.41 9.36
CA ALA A 128 -8.95 -4.66 10.14
C ALA A 128 -8.09 -3.77 9.24
N ALA A 129 -7.92 -2.50 9.61
CA ALA A 129 -6.94 -1.62 9.02
C ALA A 129 -5.62 -1.69 9.79
N ILE A 130 -4.51 -1.85 9.08
CA ILE A 130 -3.14 -1.86 9.64
C ILE A 130 -2.43 -0.65 9.04
N VAL A 131 -2.07 0.31 9.88
CA VAL A 131 -1.72 1.66 9.44
C VAL A 131 -0.40 2.13 10.04
N GLY A 132 0.53 2.58 9.19
CA GLY A 132 1.74 3.28 9.60
C GLY A 132 1.43 4.76 9.76
N LEU A 133 1.68 5.35 10.93
CA LEU A 133 1.37 6.76 11.17
C LEU A 133 2.19 7.71 10.28
N ARG A 134 3.34 7.26 9.78
CA ARG A 134 4.23 7.99 8.86
C ARG A 134 4.16 7.46 7.43
N ASP A 135 3.12 6.70 7.09
CA ASP A 135 2.97 6.13 5.76
C ASP A 135 2.66 7.22 4.72
N HIS A 136 3.54 7.40 3.74
CA HIS A 136 3.35 8.35 2.63
C HIS A 136 2.82 7.67 1.35
N LEU A 137 2.85 6.34 1.30
CA LEU A 137 2.35 5.55 0.17
C LEU A 137 0.84 5.32 0.29
N ALA A 138 0.42 4.89 1.47
CA ALA A 138 -0.97 4.72 1.88
C ALA A 138 -1.26 5.55 3.14
N PRO A 139 -1.40 6.89 2.99
CA PRO A 139 -1.65 7.78 4.10
C PRO A 139 -2.77 7.27 5.03
N PRO A 140 -2.61 7.37 6.37
CA PRO A 140 -3.57 6.85 7.34
C PRO A 140 -5.02 7.23 7.02
N ASP A 141 -5.27 8.48 6.69
CA ASP A 141 -6.62 8.97 6.44
C ASP A 141 -7.27 8.32 5.21
N CYS A 142 -6.48 7.95 4.20
CA CYS A 142 -6.98 7.24 3.01
C CYS A 142 -7.41 5.81 3.34
N THR A 143 -6.69 5.14 4.24
CA THR A 143 -7.01 3.78 4.66
C THR A 143 -8.18 3.79 5.64
N LEU A 144 -8.17 4.71 6.62
CA LEU A 144 -9.16 4.78 7.68
C LEU A 144 -10.54 5.24 7.17
N LYS A 145 -10.60 6.28 6.33
CA LYS A 145 -11.90 6.74 5.78
C LYS A 145 -12.59 5.67 4.94
N PHE A 146 -11.84 4.74 4.34
CA PHE A 146 -12.45 3.64 3.60
C PHE A 146 -13.24 2.69 4.51
N LEU A 147 -12.90 2.60 5.80
CA LEU A 147 -13.70 1.82 6.75
C LEU A 147 -15.13 2.37 6.89
N ASP A 148 -15.35 3.66 6.69
CA ASP A 148 -16.69 4.27 6.72
C ASP A 148 -17.50 3.94 5.46
N CYS A 149 -16.84 3.54 4.37
CA CYS A 149 -17.49 3.18 3.12
C CYS A 149 -18.00 1.73 3.11
N ILE A 150 -17.44 0.85 3.94
CA ILE A 150 -17.77 -0.58 3.95
C ILE A 150 -18.89 -0.95 4.94
N GLY A 151 -19.64 -2.00 4.61
CA GLY A 151 -20.76 -2.48 5.41
C GLY A 151 -20.39 -3.41 6.57
N SER A 152 -19.11 -3.60 6.87
CA SER A 152 -18.68 -4.41 8.00
C SER A 152 -19.09 -3.75 9.32
N GLU A 153 -19.66 -4.53 10.23
CA GLU A 153 -19.94 -4.10 11.61
C GLU A 153 -18.76 -4.42 12.54
N ASP A 154 -17.95 -5.43 12.18
CA ASP A 154 -16.74 -5.81 12.90
C ASP A 154 -15.52 -5.17 12.23
N LYS A 155 -15.05 -4.08 12.83
CA LYS A 155 -13.92 -3.27 12.35
C LYS A 155 -12.86 -3.14 13.43
N ALA A 156 -11.59 -3.28 13.05
CA ALA A 156 -10.46 -3.00 13.91
C ALA A 156 -9.45 -2.08 13.24
N VAL A 157 -8.67 -1.36 14.05
CA VAL A 157 -7.62 -0.47 13.56
C VAL A 157 -6.38 -0.70 14.42
N PHE A 158 -5.30 -1.09 13.76
CA PHE A 158 -3.98 -1.26 14.36
C PHE A 158 -3.06 -0.19 13.79
N LYS A 159 -2.32 0.50 14.67
CA LYS A 159 -1.45 1.62 14.29
C LYS A 159 -0.05 1.44 14.86
N ALA A 160 0.97 1.68 14.04
CA ALA A 160 2.35 1.77 14.49
C ALA A 160 2.99 3.07 14.00
N ASP A 161 3.87 3.65 14.83
CA ASP A 161 4.65 4.84 14.45
C ASP A 161 5.82 4.45 13.52
N VAL A 162 5.47 4.14 12.27
CA VAL A 162 6.37 3.68 11.20
C VAL A 162 5.84 4.16 9.83
N GLY A 163 6.70 4.12 8.80
CA GLY A 163 6.30 4.26 7.41
C GLY A 163 5.71 2.96 6.83
N HIS A 164 5.35 2.96 5.54
CA HIS A 164 4.63 1.86 4.87
C HIS A 164 5.31 0.49 5.05
N VAL A 165 6.55 0.36 4.55
CA VAL A 165 7.31 -0.90 4.60
C VAL A 165 7.68 -1.24 6.05
N GLY A 166 7.88 -0.22 6.87
CA GLY A 166 8.16 -0.38 8.30
C GLY A 166 7.09 -1.16 9.06
N LEU A 167 5.85 -1.24 8.57
CA LEU A 167 4.80 -2.08 9.14
C LEU A 167 5.15 -3.57 9.17
N VAL A 168 5.95 -4.05 8.21
CA VAL A 168 6.26 -5.48 8.06
C VAL A 168 7.73 -5.82 8.27
N VAL A 169 8.65 -4.85 8.20
CA VAL A 169 10.09 -5.11 8.36
C VAL A 169 10.71 -4.50 9.61
N SER A 170 10.09 -3.49 10.23
CA SER A 170 10.69 -2.83 11.39
C SER A 170 10.29 -3.52 12.69
N ARG A 171 11.17 -3.48 13.70
CA ARG A 171 10.87 -4.00 15.05
C ARG A 171 9.57 -3.42 15.63
N ARG A 172 9.31 -2.13 15.41
CA ARG A 172 8.08 -1.46 15.88
C ARG A 172 6.83 -1.93 15.14
N GLY A 173 6.93 -2.17 13.84
CA GLY A 173 5.84 -2.75 13.04
C GLY A 173 5.57 -4.19 13.45
N MET A 174 6.62 -4.99 13.65
CA MET A 174 6.52 -6.38 14.09
C MET A 174 5.78 -6.55 15.43
N ALA A 175 5.97 -5.62 16.37
CA ALA A 175 5.28 -5.65 17.66
C ALA A 175 3.73 -5.57 17.55
N LEU A 176 3.21 -4.99 16.46
CA LEU A 176 1.77 -4.88 16.22
C LEU A 176 1.14 -6.18 15.71
N TRP A 177 1.96 -7.07 15.11
CA TRP A 177 1.45 -8.29 14.49
C TRP A 177 0.95 -9.33 15.49
N ASP A 178 1.42 -9.31 16.75
CA ASP A 178 0.88 -10.16 17.81
C ASP A 178 -0.61 -9.86 18.05
N ASP A 179 -0.99 -8.58 18.09
CA ASP A 179 -2.38 -8.18 18.31
C ASP A 179 -3.24 -8.39 17.06
N VAL A 180 -2.67 -8.18 15.87
CA VAL A 180 -3.33 -8.55 14.60
C VAL A 180 -3.60 -10.05 14.54
N ALA A 181 -2.63 -10.88 14.93
CA ALA A 181 -2.77 -12.33 14.96
C ALA A 181 -3.81 -12.79 15.98
N LYS A 182 -3.83 -12.19 17.19
CA LYS A 182 -4.89 -12.45 18.18
C LYS A 182 -6.28 -12.07 17.66
N TRP A 183 -6.40 -10.94 16.98
CA TRP A 183 -7.67 -10.52 16.38
C TRP A 183 -8.11 -11.49 15.28
N LEU A 184 -7.18 -11.96 14.45
CA LEU A 184 -7.47 -12.92 13.39
C LEU A 184 -7.85 -14.30 13.97
N SER A 185 -7.16 -14.76 15.02
CA SER A 185 -7.38 -16.10 15.58
C SER A 185 -8.80 -16.28 16.14
N GLN A 186 -9.34 -15.23 16.77
CA GLN A 186 -10.74 -15.20 17.24
C GLN A 186 -11.77 -15.41 16.11
N ARG A 187 -11.36 -15.21 14.86
CA ARG A 187 -12.21 -15.29 13.66
C ARG A 187 -11.84 -16.44 12.72
N SER A 188 -10.82 -17.22 13.06
CA SER A 188 -10.27 -18.28 12.18
C SER A 188 -10.88 -19.67 12.43
N GLY A 189 -11.86 -19.77 13.34
CA GLY A 189 -12.48 -21.03 13.71
C GLY A 189 -11.54 -21.94 14.50
N GLU A 190 -11.88 -23.22 14.59
CA GLU A 190 -11.09 -24.21 15.32
C GLU A 190 -9.81 -24.60 14.57
N LEU A 191 -8.73 -24.77 15.33
CA LEU A 191 -7.47 -25.31 14.83
C LEU A 191 -7.67 -26.73 14.30
N LYS A 192 -7.46 -26.91 13.00
CA LYS A 192 -7.43 -28.24 12.38
C LYS A 192 -5.99 -28.67 12.15
N LYS A 193 -5.67 -29.91 12.51
CA LYS A 193 -4.37 -30.52 12.22
C LYS A 193 -4.19 -30.57 10.70
N THR A 194 -3.22 -29.82 10.17
CA THR A 194 -2.82 -29.93 8.76
C THR A 194 -2.03 -31.22 8.56
N LYS A 195 -1.99 -31.74 7.32
CA LYS A 195 -1.13 -32.87 6.98
C LYS A 195 0.30 -32.53 7.37
N GLU A 196 0.97 -33.45 8.07
CA GLU A 196 2.42 -33.39 8.25
C GLU A 196 3.05 -33.43 6.84
N ILE A 197 3.86 -32.42 6.53
CA ILE A 197 4.61 -32.30 5.26
C ILE A 197 5.93 -33.05 5.43
#